data_AF-A0AA86U1I2-F1
#
_entry.id   AF-A0AA86U1I2-F1
#
_cell.length_a   1.000
_cell.length_b   1.000
_cell.length_c   1.000
_cell.angle_alpha   90.00
_cell.angle_beta   90.00
_cell.angle_gamma   90.00
#
_symmetry.space_group_name_H-M   'P 1'
#
loop_
_entity.id
_entity.type
_entity.pdbx_description
1 polymer ?
#
loop_
_entity_poly.entity_id
_entity_poly.type
_entity_poly.pdbx_seq_one_letter_code
_entity_poly.pdbx_strand_id
1 'polypeptide(L)'
;MGQLQYVDLRDNCIISCEPLKHLTNIQMLFIDNNCIQDLEFITTLPNYKIDWIYYQRTPTASDIQNYQQLSNIGAEFAKHFELKLQKTRELIRTGEQNYDEKMVLKYQNKVLGNRLEIKDDKELKDFKFVEKFNITTLYISWCPNVRFWRTPNNITVLEDVYYCGLKSVRGIEKVKQLQTLGFKINNVVDISCLKELPNLTSLNVGWNRIVDFSPVQHLIDRSQVYKEYQSTPTQQEIEDSKRLW
;
A
#
# COMPACT_ATOMS: atom_id res chain seq x y z
N MET A 1 3.82 1.88 -17.50
CA MET A 1 3.47 2.20 -16.10
C MET A 1 2.53 1.14 -15.60
N GLY A 2 2.60 0.80 -14.32
CA GLY A 2 1.68 -0.16 -13.71
C GLY A 2 0.27 0.42 -13.70
N GLN A 3 -0.70 -0.38 -14.10
CA GLN A 3 -2.12 -0.06 -14.01
C GLN A 3 -2.70 -1.00 -12.97
N LEU A 4 -3.27 -0.48 -11.89
CA LEU A 4 -3.86 -1.32 -10.84
C LEU A 4 -4.97 -2.20 -11.43
N GLN A 5 -4.84 -3.50 -11.20
CA GLN A 5 -5.77 -4.53 -11.64
C GLN A 5 -6.41 -5.25 -10.46
N TYR A 6 -5.66 -5.44 -9.38
CA TYR A 6 -6.13 -6.07 -8.16
C TYR A 6 -6.00 -5.09 -7.00
N VAL A 7 -7.10 -4.83 -6.30
CA VAL A 7 -7.13 -3.94 -5.15
C VAL A 7 -8.01 -4.55 -4.05
N ASP A 8 -7.39 -4.88 -2.91
CA ASP A 8 -8.09 -5.33 -1.71
C ASP A 8 -7.95 -4.30 -0.59
N LEU A 9 -9.05 -3.62 -0.29
CA LEU A 9 -9.17 -2.56 0.72
C LEU A 9 -10.03 -2.97 1.90
N ARG A 10 -10.44 -4.24 2.00
CA ARG A 10 -11.42 -4.67 3.02
C ARG A 10 -10.96 -4.34 4.43
N ASP A 11 -11.88 -4.14 5.34
CA ASP A 11 -11.56 -3.96 6.77
C ASP A 11 -10.55 -2.80 6.97
N ASN A 12 -10.91 -1.64 6.43
CA ASN A 12 -10.20 -0.39 6.60
C ASN A 12 -11.20 0.67 7.11
N CYS A 13 -10.83 1.94 6.98
CA CYS A 13 -11.63 3.07 7.44
C CYS A 13 -11.81 4.10 6.33
N ILE A 14 -11.81 3.64 5.07
CA ILE A 14 -11.86 4.50 3.89
C ILE A 14 -13.24 5.14 3.82
N ILE A 15 -13.28 6.46 3.65
CA ILE A 15 -14.52 7.25 3.63
C ILE A 15 -14.98 7.59 2.22
N SER A 16 -14.09 7.51 1.23
CA SER A 16 -14.38 7.82 -0.16
C SER A 16 -13.55 6.96 -1.10
N CYS A 17 -14.20 6.49 -2.16
CA CYS A 17 -13.57 5.78 -3.27
C CYS A 17 -13.46 6.63 -4.54
N GLU A 18 -13.66 7.95 -4.45
CA GLU A 18 -13.40 8.88 -5.55
C GLU A 18 -11.99 8.68 -6.19
N PRO A 19 -10.93 8.39 -5.42
CA PRO A 19 -9.63 8.00 -5.97
C PRO A 19 -9.60 6.83 -6.95
N LEU A 20 -10.60 5.95 -6.91
CA LEU A 20 -10.72 4.79 -7.81
C LEU A 20 -11.38 5.13 -9.14
N LYS A 21 -12.07 6.26 -9.26
CA LYS A 21 -12.91 6.60 -10.43
C LYS A 21 -12.17 6.49 -11.76
N HIS A 22 -10.88 6.86 -11.77
CA HIS A 22 -10.05 6.86 -12.97
C HIS A 22 -9.14 5.62 -13.10
N LEU A 23 -9.22 4.69 -12.15
CA LEU A 23 -8.50 3.41 -12.19
C LEU A 23 -9.31 2.36 -12.96
N THR A 24 -9.51 2.60 -14.24
CA THR A 24 -10.40 1.82 -15.11
C THR A 24 -9.91 0.40 -15.43
N ASN A 25 -8.69 0.04 -15.06
CA ASN A 25 -8.13 -1.29 -15.30
C ASN A 25 -8.30 -2.26 -14.13
N ILE A 26 -9.00 -1.84 -13.06
CA ILE A 26 -9.28 -2.70 -11.93
C ILE A 26 -10.19 -3.85 -12.38
N GLN A 27 -9.67 -5.07 -12.30
CA GLN A 27 -10.36 -6.31 -12.61
C GLN A 27 -11.00 -6.92 -11.35
N MET A 28 -10.36 -6.69 -10.20
CA MET A 28 -10.79 -7.23 -8.92
C MET A 28 -10.66 -6.15 -7.84
N LEU A 29 -11.80 -5.81 -7.24
CA LEU A 29 -11.93 -4.78 -6.22
C LEU A 29 -12.67 -5.34 -5.00
N PHE A 30 -12.06 -5.25 -3.83
CA PHE A 30 -12.71 -5.56 -2.56
C PHE A 30 -12.70 -4.33 -1.66
N ILE A 31 -13.87 -3.89 -1.19
CA ILE A 31 -14.06 -2.66 -0.40
C ILE A 31 -14.91 -2.87 0.86
N ASP A 32 -15.21 -4.11 1.21
CA ASP A 32 -16.02 -4.48 2.38
C ASP A 32 -15.50 -3.87 3.68
N ASN A 33 -16.37 -3.66 4.66
CA ASN A 33 -15.98 -3.16 5.98
C ASN A 33 -15.13 -1.87 5.91
N ASN A 34 -15.59 -0.90 5.13
CA ASN A 34 -15.09 0.47 5.10
C ASN A 34 -16.19 1.45 5.57
N CYS A 35 -15.90 2.75 5.48
CA CYS A 35 -16.74 3.86 5.89
C CYS A 35 -17.28 4.66 4.68
N ILE A 36 -17.32 4.05 3.50
CA ILE A 36 -17.73 4.66 2.23
C ILE A 36 -19.25 4.88 2.26
N GLN A 37 -19.71 6.10 2.02
CA GLN A 37 -21.15 6.42 2.00
C GLN A 37 -21.70 6.49 0.57
N ASP A 38 -20.87 6.94 -0.37
CA ASP A 38 -21.23 7.09 -1.77
C ASP A 38 -20.69 5.90 -2.59
N LEU A 39 -21.62 5.14 -3.16
CA LEU A 39 -21.34 4.00 -4.03
C LEU A 39 -21.59 4.30 -5.51
N GLU A 40 -21.98 5.53 -5.88
CA GLU A 40 -22.27 5.89 -7.27
C GLU A 40 -21.05 5.63 -8.17
N PHE A 41 -19.83 5.81 -7.64
CA PHE A 41 -18.58 5.51 -8.34
C PHE A 41 -18.46 4.06 -8.82
N ILE A 42 -19.14 3.09 -8.20
CA ILE A 42 -19.09 1.68 -8.64
C ILE A 42 -19.63 1.56 -10.06
N THR A 43 -20.63 2.38 -10.41
CA THR A 43 -21.23 2.38 -11.75
C THR A 43 -20.26 2.86 -12.84
N THR A 44 -19.18 3.54 -12.47
CA THR A 44 -18.19 4.07 -13.40
C THR A 44 -17.00 3.13 -13.64
N LEU A 45 -16.88 2.00 -12.93
CA LEU A 45 -15.78 1.05 -13.11
C LEU A 45 -16.06 0.14 -14.33
N PRO A 46 -15.26 0.16 -15.41
CA PRO A 46 -15.49 -0.72 -16.55
C PRO A 46 -14.95 -2.14 -16.28
N ASN A 47 -15.71 -3.17 -16.66
CA ASN A 47 -15.36 -4.61 -16.59
C ASN A 47 -15.24 -5.26 -15.18
N TYR A 48 -16.06 -4.85 -14.21
CA TYR A 48 -15.98 -5.42 -12.85
C TYR A 48 -16.66 -6.80 -12.71
N LYS A 49 -15.98 -7.74 -12.03
CA LYS A 49 -16.62 -8.77 -11.20
C LYS A 49 -16.43 -8.35 -9.74
N ILE A 50 -17.46 -7.73 -9.17
CA ILE A 50 -17.54 -7.53 -7.72
C ILE A 50 -18.13 -8.83 -7.18
N ASP A 51 -17.30 -9.68 -6.58
CA ASP A 51 -17.80 -10.93 -6.01
C ASP A 51 -18.57 -10.68 -4.70
N TRP A 52 -18.24 -9.65 -3.91
CA TRP A 52 -18.89 -9.40 -2.61
C TRP A 52 -18.82 -7.90 -2.22
N ILE A 53 -19.97 -7.30 -1.88
CA ILE A 53 -20.08 -6.08 -1.05
C ILE A 53 -20.89 -6.49 0.17
N TYR A 54 -20.23 -6.76 1.29
CA TYR A 54 -20.86 -7.01 2.58
C TYR A 54 -20.40 -5.98 3.61
N TYR A 55 -21.41 -5.39 4.27
CA TYR A 55 -21.31 -4.65 5.53
C TYR A 55 -20.38 -3.43 5.51
N GLN A 56 -20.92 -2.24 5.29
CA GLN A 56 -20.22 -0.99 5.54
C GLN A 56 -20.44 -0.60 6.99
N ARG A 57 -19.37 -0.44 7.78
CA ARG A 57 -19.48 0.08 9.14
C ARG A 57 -19.54 1.60 9.05
N THR A 58 -20.63 2.19 9.54
CA THR A 58 -20.74 3.64 9.66
C THR A 58 -19.65 4.17 10.60
N PRO A 59 -18.79 5.12 10.18
CA PRO A 59 -17.76 5.68 11.04
C PRO A 59 -18.38 6.38 12.24
N THR A 60 -17.85 6.13 13.44
CA THR A 60 -18.29 6.82 14.67
C THR A 60 -17.48 8.10 14.90
N ALA A 61 -18.01 9.03 15.69
CA ALA A 61 -17.30 10.26 16.05
C ALA A 61 -15.95 9.99 16.75
N SER A 62 -15.87 8.90 17.52
CA SER A 62 -14.64 8.44 18.17
C SER A 62 -13.59 7.95 17.16
N ASP A 63 -14.03 7.34 16.05
CA ASP A 63 -13.13 6.93 14.97
C ASP A 63 -12.46 8.18 14.38
N ILE A 64 -13.24 9.23 14.06
CA ILE A 64 -12.76 10.52 13.52
C ILE A 64 -11.73 11.19 14.44
N GLN A 65 -11.99 11.25 15.74
CA GLN A 65 -11.13 11.93 16.71
C GLN A 65 -9.78 11.22 16.92
N ASN A 66 -9.78 9.89 16.88
CA ASN A 66 -8.56 9.08 16.99
C ASN A 66 -7.62 9.26 15.78
N TYR A 67 -8.16 9.49 14.57
CA TYR A 67 -7.34 9.71 13.37
C TYR A 67 -6.49 10.99 13.46
N GLN A 68 -7.05 12.09 13.99
CA GLN A 68 -6.34 13.36 14.12
C GLN A 68 -5.19 13.29 15.13
N GLN A 69 -5.37 12.55 16.23
CA GLN A 69 -4.32 12.37 17.24
C GLN A 69 -3.14 11.53 16.74
N LEU A 70 -3.40 10.45 15.99
CA LEU A 70 -2.36 9.56 15.47
C LEU A 70 -1.47 10.24 14.41
N SER A 71 -2.02 11.15 13.61
CA SER A 71 -1.27 11.95 12.63
C SER A 71 -0.23 12.87 13.31
N ASN A 72 -0.61 13.51 14.43
CA ASN A 72 0.25 14.46 15.14
C ASN A 72 1.41 13.79 15.89
N ILE A 73 1.19 12.61 16.49
CA ILE A 73 2.24 11.86 17.22
C ILE A 73 3.36 11.41 16.25
N GLY A 74 3.01 11.04 15.01
CA GLY A 74 3.99 10.64 14.00
C GLY A 74 4.93 11.77 13.57
N ALA A 75 4.46 13.02 13.56
CA ALA A 75 5.25 14.19 13.19
C ALA A 75 6.23 14.62 14.31
N GLU A 76 5.82 14.53 15.58
CA GLU A 76 6.70 14.86 16.72
C GLU A 76 7.83 13.84 16.91
N PHE A 77 7.55 12.55 16.68
CA PHE A 77 8.56 11.49 16.81
C PHE A 77 9.68 11.59 15.75
N ALA A 78 9.34 12.05 14.55
CA ALA A 78 10.30 12.25 13.46
C ALA A 78 11.27 13.40 13.74
N LYS A 79 10.80 14.46 14.43
CA LYS A 79 11.57 15.67 14.72
C LYS A 79 12.61 15.48 15.84
N HIS A 80 12.40 14.51 16.72
CA HIS A 80 13.29 14.24 17.87
C HIS A 80 14.48 13.32 17.53
N PHE A 81 14.43 12.58 16.42
CA PHE A 81 15.42 11.54 16.09
C PHE A 81 16.64 12.03 15.29
N GLU A 82 16.57 13.21 14.65
CA GLU A 82 17.64 13.70 13.76
C GLU A 82 18.86 14.30 14.48
N LEU A 83 18.77 14.64 15.77
CA LEU A 83 19.80 15.43 16.47
C LEU A 83 20.92 14.64 17.18
N LYS A 84 20.96 13.29 17.09
CA LYS A 84 21.87 12.47 17.92
C LYS A 84 22.89 11.59 17.18
N LEU A 85 23.18 11.83 15.90
CA LEU A 85 23.91 10.85 15.09
C LEU A 85 25.08 11.44 14.28
N GLN A 86 26.27 11.49 14.89
CA GLN A 86 27.53 11.44 14.14
C GLN A 86 28.59 10.53 14.80
N LYS A 87 28.76 10.52 16.13
CA LYS A 87 29.67 9.57 16.82
C LYS A 87 29.14 8.13 16.95
N THR A 88 27.81 7.94 16.95
CA THR A 88 27.15 6.62 17.06
C THR A 88 27.24 5.81 15.76
N ARG A 89 27.57 6.43 14.62
CA ARG A 89 27.46 5.82 13.29
C ARG A 89 28.44 4.68 13.05
N GLU A 90 29.62 4.68 13.67
CA GLU A 90 30.65 3.64 13.43
C GLU A 90 30.43 2.37 14.26
N LEU A 91 30.02 2.49 15.53
CA LEU A 91 29.62 1.35 16.37
C LEU A 91 28.30 0.72 15.92
N ILE A 92 27.36 1.55 15.42
CA ILE A 92 26.14 1.05 14.75
C ILE A 92 26.52 0.28 13.49
N ARG A 93 27.46 0.78 12.67
CA ARG A 93 27.82 0.14 11.39
C ARG A 93 28.35 -1.28 11.58
N THR A 94 29.21 -1.53 12.56
CA THR A 94 29.73 -2.88 12.82
C THR A 94 28.65 -3.80 13.41
N GLY A 95 27.81 -3.28 14.31
CA GLY A 95 26.64 -4.02 14.83
C GLY A 95 25.61 -4.37 13.74
N GLU A 96 25.37 -3.47 12.79
CA GLU A 96 24.51 -3.69 11.63
C GLU A 96 25.11 -4.72 10.66
N GLN A 97 26.42 -4.67 10.40
CA GLN A 97 27.07 -5.67 9.56
C GLN A 97 26.96 -7.08 10.17
N ASN A 98 27.22 -7.21 11.47
CA ASN A 98 27.06 -8.49 12.17
C ASN A 98 25.59 -8.97 12.15
N TYR A 99 24.63 -8.04 12.26
CA TYR A 99 23.21 -8.36 12.09
C TYR A 99 22.92 -8.88 10.68
N ASP A 100 23.39 -8.19 9.64
CA ASP A 100 23.18 -8.57 8.25
C ASP A 100 23.79 -9.95 7.95
N GLU A 101 25.03 -10.20 8.37
CA GLU A 101 25.71 -11.50 8.20
C GLU A 101 24.98 -12.64 8.93
N LYS A 102 24.52 -12.39 10.17
CA LYS A 102 23.69 -13.34 10.92
C LYS A 102 22.41 -13.68 10.15
N MET A 103 21.73 -12.68 9.58
CA MET A 103 20.52 -12.89 8.80
C MET A 103 20.79 -13.64 7.49
N VAL A 104 21.90 -13.35 6.80
CA VAL A 104 22.31 -14.14 5.62
C VAL A 104 22.46 -15.61 5.97
N LEU A 105 23.22 -15.94 7.03
CA LEU A 105 23.41 -17.33 7.45
C LEU A 105 22.09 -18.01 7.87
N LYS A 106 21.17 -17.26 8.50
CA LYS A 106 19.85 -17.74 8.92
C LYS A 106 18.93 -18.07 7.75
N TYR A 107 19.01 -17.32 6.65
CA TYR A 107 18.07 -17.41 5.53
C TYR A 107 18.63 -18.03 4.24
N GLN A 108 19.95 -18.26 4.12
CA GLN A 108 20.58 -18.79 2.91
C GLN A 108 19.93 -20.09 2.38
N ASN A 109 19.55 -21.01 3.28
CA ASN A 109 18.95 -22.29 2.91
C ASN A 109 17.42 -22.22 2.74
N LYS A 110 16.82 -21.05 2.94
CA LYS A 110 15.38 -20.79 2.77
C LYS A 110 15.07 -20.07 1.45
N VAL A 111 16.11 -19.71 0.69
CA VAL A 111 15.97 -19.12 -0.64
C VAL A 111 15.55 -20.21 -1.63
N LEU A 112 14.44 -19.98 -2.32
CA LEU A 112 13.91 -20.86 -3.36
C LEU A 112 13.87 -20.08 -4.68
N GLY A 113 14.91 -20.23 -5.49
CA GLY A 113 15.08 -19.41 -6.69
C GLY A 113 15.22 -17.93 -6.35
N ASN A 114 14.29 -17.10 -6.84
CA ASN A 114 14.20 -15.66 -6.56
C ASN A 114 13.20 -15.31 -5.45
N ARG A 115 12.72 -16.31 -4.70
CA ARG A 115 11.75 -16.17 -3.61
C ARG A 115 12.39 -16.42 -2.25
N LEU A 116 12.04 -15.58 -1.29
CA LEU A 116 12.31 -15.79 0.12
C LEU A 116 11.03 -15.66 0.94
N GLU A 117 10.84 -16.57 1.88
CA GLU A 117 9.72 -16.55 2.81
C GLU A 117 10.26 -16.50 4.25
N ILE A 118 9.79 -15.50 5.00
CA ILE A 118 10.20 -15.25 6.37
C ILE A 118 8.97 -15.33 7.27
N LYS A 119 8.98 -16.27 8.21
CA LYS A 119 7.87 -16.50 9.14
C LYS A 119 8.37 -16.52 10.58
N ASP A 120 7.59 -15.92 11.47
CA ASP A 120 7.80 -15.94 12.93
C ASP A 120 9.22 -15.54 13.33
N ASP A 121 9.71 -14.42 12.78
CA ASP A 121 11.00 -13.86 13.14
C ASP A 121 10.87 -12.57 13.95
N LYS A 122 11.00 -12.70 15.27
CA LYS A 122 10.98 -11.58 16.21
C LYS A 122 12.25 -10.72 16.15
N GLU A 123 13.34 -11.24 15.59
CA GLU A 123 14.60 -10.52 15.41
C GLU A 123 14.68 -9.78 14.07
N LEU A 124 13.75 -10.03 13.14
CA LEU A 124 13.73 -9.36 11.84
C LEU A 124 13.36 -7.89 12.01
N LYS A 125 14.24 -7.01 11.54
CA LYS A 125 14.11 -5.55 11.63
C LYS A 125 13.98 -4.90 10.25
N ASP A 126 14.70 -5.41 9.26
CA ASP A 126 14.65 -4.97 7.87
C ASP A 126 15.23 -6.01 6.92
N PHE A 127 15.40 -5.62 5.65
CA PHE A 127 15.70 -6.51 4.55
C PHE A 127 17.04 -6.22 3.88
N LYS A 128 17.95 -5.49 4.51
CA LYS A 128 19.24 -5.16 3.88
C LYS A 128 20.03 -6.41 3.51
N PHE A 129 19.99 -7.43 4.36
CA PHE A 129 20.63 -8.73 4.08
C PHE A 129 20.09 -9.40 2.80
N VAL A 130 18.87 -9.08 2.36
CA VAL A 130 18.26 -9.63 1.15
C VAL A 130 19.03 -9.21 -0.11
N GLU A 131 19.79 -8.10 -0.09
CA GLU A 131 20.69 -7.70 -1.18
C GLU A 131 21.79 -8.73 -1.48
N LYS A 132 22.07 -9.63 -0.53
CA LYS A 132 23.04 -10.72 -0.73
C LYS A 132 22.48 -11.90 -1.50
N PHE A 133 21.19 -11.87 -1.79
CA PHE A 133 20.48 -12.89 -2.55
C PHE A 133 19.87 -12.27 -3.80
N ASN A 134 19.68 -13.08 -4.85
CA ASN A 134 18.99 -12.64 -6.06
C ASN A 134 17.46 -12.77 -5.91
N ILE A 135 16.90 -12.13 -4.88
CA ILE A 135 15.48 -12.20 -4.54
C ILE A 135 14.72 -11.07 -5.21
N THR A 136 13.61 -11.40 -5.86
CA THR A 136 12.64 -10.42 -6.37
C THR A 136 11.30 -10.54 -5.65
N THR A 137 11.05 -11.66 -4.98
CA THR A 137 9.78 -11.99 -4.34
C THR A 137 9.98 -12.29 -2.86
N LEU A 138 9.33 -11.52 -2.00
CA LEU A 138 9.45 -11.62 -0.55
C LEU A 138 8.09 -11.80 0.11
N TYR A 139 7.96 -12.83 0.93
CA TYR A 139 6.80 -13.10 1.78
C TYR A 139 7.20 -13.02 3.25
N ILE A 140 6.44 -12.29 4.08
CA ILE A 140 6.82 -12.04 5.47
C ILE A 140 5.61 -12.18 6.39
N SER A 141 5.63 -13.06 7.38
CA SER A 141 4.56 -13.06 8.38
C SER A 141 5.05 -13.24 9.81
N TRP A 142 4.26 -12.73 10.76
CA TRP A 142 4.56 -12.78 12.19
C TRP A 142 5.94 -12.21 12.55
N CYS A 143 6.31 -11.08 11.93
CA CYS A 143 7.59 -10.38 12.17
C CYS A 143 7.33 -9.01 12.81
N PRO A 144 7.16 -8.92 14.15
CA PRO A 144 6.60 -7.73 14.83
C PRO A 144 7.49 -6.47 14.77
N ASN A 145 8.78 -6.63 14.51
CA ASN A 145 9.77 -5.54 14.57
C ASN A 145 10.18 -5.02 13.19
N VAL A 146 9.59 -5.53 12.12
CA VAL A 146 10.04 -5.29 10.75
C VAL A 146 9.68 -3.89 10.25
N ARG A 147 10.56 -3.27 9.45
CA ARG A 147 10.42 -1.96 8.82
C ARG A 147 11.00 -1.97 7.40
N PHE A 148 10.51 -1.10 6.51
CA PHE A 148 10.87 -1.10 5.08
C PHE A 148 11.96 -0.08 4.68
N TRP A 149 12.56 0.62 5.63
CA TRP A 149 13.61 1.62 5.40
C TRP A 149 14.88 1.16 4.66
N ARG A 150 15.14 -0.16 4.62
CA ARG A 150 16.27 -0.80 3.92
C ARG A 150 15.81 -1.97 3.03
N THR A 151 14.65 -1.82 2.38
CA THR A 151 14.17 -2.80 1.40
C THR A 151 14.96 -2.67 0.09
N PRO A 152 15.49 -3.77 -0.47
CA PRO A 152 16.21 -3.73 -1.74
C PRO A 152 15.32 -3.28 -2.91
N ASN A 153 15.88 -2.50 -3.83
CA ASN A 153 15.13 -1.94 -4.96
C ASN A 153 14.81 -2.96 -6.08
N ASN A 154 15.43 -4.15 -6.06
CA ASN A 154 15.16 -5.23 -7.01
C ASN A 154 13.91 -6.07 -6.66
N ILE A 155 13.28 -5.82 -5.51
CA ILE A 155 12.03 -6.48 -5.13
C ILE A 155 10.91 -5.99 -6.06
N THR A 156 10.22 -6.93 -6.70
CA THR A 156 9.06 -6.68 -7.55
C THR A 156 7.77 -7.15 -6.89
N VAL A 157 7.85 -8.13 -5.98
CA VAL A 157 6.72 -8.65 -5.22
C VAL A 157 7.06 -8.65 -3.73
N LEU A 158 6.29 -7.90 -2.96
CA LEU A 158 6.32 -7.90 -1.50
C LEU A 158 4.90 -8.18 -1.02
N GLU A 159 4.55 -9.44 -0.82
CA GLU A 159 3.18 -9.87 -0.56
C GLU A 159 3.08 -10.66 0.75
N ASP A 160 1.85 -10.81 1.24
CA ASP A 160 1.53 -11.50 2.49
C ASP A 160 2.28 -10.95 3.70
N VAL A 161 2.54 -9.64 3.75
CA VAL A 161 3.10 -9.00 4.94
C VAL A 161 2.04 -8.88 6.03
N TYR A 162 1.75 -9.96 6.75
CA TYR A 162 0.64 -10.02 7.71
C TYR A 162 1.08 -10.38 9.14
N TYR A 163 0.30 -9.94 10.14
CA TYR A 163 0.60 -10.10 11.57
C TYR A 163 1.98 -9.54 11.99
N CYS A 164 2.45 -8.50 11.30
CA CYS A 164 3.73 -7.84 11.62
C CYS A 164 3.57 -6.60 12.51
N GLY A 165 2.33 -6.24 12.87
CA GLY A 165 2.04 -5.09 13.72
C GLY A 165 2.46 -3.74 13.10
N LEU A 166 2.58 -3.68 11.77
CA LEU A 166 3.04 -2.48 11.07
C LEU A 166 2.10 -1.30 11.34
N LYS A 167 2.68 -0.16 11.72
CA LYS A 167 1.96 1.13 11.83
C LYS A 167 2.26 2.07 10.65
N SER A 168 3.34 1.79 9.93
CA SER A 168 3.80 2.58 8.80
C SER A 168 4.52 1.65 7.82
N VAL A 169 4.42 1.99 6.53
CA VAL A 169 5.15 1.32 5.45
C VAL A 169 6.22 2.21 4.82
N ARG A 170 6.59 3.33 5.48
CA ARG A 170 7.66 4.22 5.01
C ARG A 170 8.97 3.48 4.76
N GLY A 171 9.70 3.94 3.75
CA GLY A 171 10.85 3.28 3.15
C GLY A 171 10.48 2.52 1.88
N ILE A 172 9.22 2.07 1.75
CA ILE A 172 8.78 1.33 0.55
C ILE A 172 8.81 2.20 -0.70
N GLU A 173 8.66 3.53 -0.58
CA GLU A 173 8.72 4.50 -1.69
C GLU A 173 10.03 4.46 -2.49
N LYS A 174 11.08 3.83 -1.96
CA LYS A 174 12.37 3.64 -2.62
C LYS A 174 12.38 2.45 -3.59
N VAL A 175 11.45 1.50 -3.45
CA VAL A 175 11.37 0.27 -4.26
C VAL A 175 10.56 0.54 -5.52
N LYS A 176 11.13 1.31 -6.45
CA LYS A 176 10.40 1.83 -7.64
C LYS A 176 9.95 0.73 -8.61
N GLN A 177 10.58 -0.45 -8.53
CA GLN A 177 10.26 -1.62 -9.36
C GLN A 177 9.07 -2.43 -8.84
N LEU A 178 8.52 -2.09 -7.67
CA LEU A 178 7.47 -2.88 -7.02
C LEU A 178 6.20 -2.91 -7.87
N GLN A 179 5.71 -4.12 -8.12
CA GLN A 179 4.50 -4.42 -8.90
C GLN A 179 3.37 -4.94 -8.00
N THR A 180 3.72 -5.80 -7.05
CA THR A 180 2.78 -6.36 -6.08
C THR A 180 3.19 -5.95 -4.67
N LEU A 181 2.25 -5.30 -3.96
CA LEU A 181 2.42 -4.92 -2.56
C LEU A 181 1.25 -5.43 -1.72
N GLY A 182 1.53 -6.27 -0.74
CA GLY A 182 0.56 -6.83 0.19
C GLY A 182 1.01 -6.68 1.63
N PHE A 183 0.30 -5.88 2.43
CA PHE A 183 0.55 -5.72 3.87
C PHE A 183 -0.72 -5.83 4.71
N LYS A 184 -1.57 -6.80 4.36
CA LYS A 184 -2.84 -7.04 5.05
C LYS A 184 -2.66 -7.39 6.53
N ILE A 185 -3.69 -7.16 7.34
CA ILE A 185 -3.72 -7.54 8.76
C ILE A 185 -2.56 -6.89 9.52
N ASN A 186 -2.57 -5.56 9.51
CA ASN A 186 -1.65 -4.70 10.26
C ASN A 186 -2.42 -3.50 10.86
N ASN A 187 -1.73 -2.44 11.26
CA ASN A 187 -2.30 -1.23 11.84
C ASN A 187 -1.86 0.03 11.07
N VAL A 188 -1.70 -0.08 9.75
CA VAL A 188 -1.25 1.03 8.90
C VAL A 188 -2.39 2.02 8.70
N VAL A 189 -2.09 3.31 8.85
CA VAL A 189 -3.04 4.42 8.66
C VAL A 189 -2.65 5.27 7.46
N ASP A 190 -1.36 5.61 7.35
CA ASP A 190 -0.82 6.49 6.31
C ASP A 190 -0.11 5.66 5.23
N ILE A 191 -0.63 5.78 4.00
CA ILE A 191 -0.09 5.18 2.77
C ILE A 191 0.37 6.24 1.75
N SER A 192 0.59 7.49 2.18
CA SER A 192 1.02 8.59 1.31
C SER A 192 2.30 8.31 0.53
N CYS A 193 3.16 7.42 1.05
CA CYS A 193 4.37 6.96 0.37
C CYS A 193 4.09 6.13 -0.90
N LEU A 194 2.87 5.63 -1.12
CA LEU A 194 2.55 4.85 -2.33
C LEU A 194 2.50 5.70 -3.61
N LYS A 195 2.34 7.03 -3.50
CA LYS A 195 2.37 7.97 -4.66
C LYS A 195 3.67 7.89 -5.47
N GLU A 196 4.70 7.33 -4.84
CA GLU A 196 6.06 7.21 -5.34
C GLU A 196 6.32 5.88 -6.06
N LEU A 197 5.33 5.00 -6.17
CA LEU A 197 5.45 3.66 -6.75
C LEU A 197 4.71 3.59 -8.09
N PRO A 198 5.39 3.83 -9.24
CA PRO A 198 4.73 3.99 -10.54
C PRO A 198 4.39 2.68 -11.25
N ASN A 199 4.83 1.54 -10.71
CA ASN A 199 4.75 0.23 -11.35
C ASN A 199 3.79 -0.74 -10.65
N LEU A 200 3.08 -0.29 -9.60
CA LEU A 200 2.12 -1.13 -8.89
C LEU A 200 0.96 -1.54 -9.81
N THR A 201 0.66 -2.83 -9.79
CA THR A 201 -0.45 -3.48 -10.51
C THR A 201 -1.34 -4.27 -9.56
N SER A 202 -0.83 -4.69 -8.41
CA SER A 202 -1.59 -5.39 -7.37
C SER A 202 -1.31 -4.79 -5.99
N LEU A 203 -2.39 -4.46 -5.27
CA LEU A 203 -2.32 -3.86 -3.95
C LEU A 203 -3.29 -4.55 -2.99
N ASN A 204 -2.75 -5.22 -1.97
CA ASN A 204 -3.54 -5.80 -0.88
C ASN A 204 -3.22 -5.11 0.44
N VAL A 205 -4.14 -4.27 0.90
CA VAL A 205 -4.00 -3.49 2.14
C VAL A 205 -5.15 -3.74 3.10
N GLY A 206 -5.88 -4.84 2.91
CA GLY A 206 -7.02 -5.17 3.74
C GLY A 206 -6.64 -5.33 5.22
N TRP A 207 -7.61 -5.21 6.12
CA TRP A 207 -7.40 -5.34 7.57
C TRP A 207 -6.31 -4.39 8.09
N ASN A 208 -6.50 -3.10 7.80
CA ASN A 208 -5.67 -2.00 8.28
C ASN A 208 -6.57 -0.89 8.85
N ARG A 209 -6.07 0.34 8.93
CA ARG A 209 -6.79 1.50 9.45
C ARG A 209 -6.68 2.68 8.48
N ILE A 210 -6.60 2.39 7.18
CA ILE A 210 -6.40 3.38 6.13
C ILE A 210 -7.70 4.17 5.96
N VAL A 211 -7.57 5.50 5.88
CA VAL A 211 -8.70 6.42 5.68
C VAL A 211 -8.65 7.08 4.31
N ASP A 212 -7.45 7.46 3.88
CA ASP A 212 -7.20 8.14 2.61
C ASP A 212 -6.56 7.18 1.61
N PHE A 213 -7.28 6.93 0.51
CA PHE A 213 -6.82 6.10 -0.60
C PHE A 213 -6.39 6.93 -1.84
N SER A 214 -6.39 8.26 -1.76
CA SER A 214 -5.91 9.15 -2.82
C SER A 214 -4.45 8.93 -3.28
N PRO A 215 -3.51 8.41 -2.45
CA PRO A 215 -2.12 8.23 -2.88
C PRO A 215 -1.89 7.24 -4.04
N VAL A 216 -2.91 6.52 -4.52
CA VAL A 216 -2.79 5.64 -5.69
C VAL A 216 -3.33 6.24 -7.00
N GLN A 217 -3.88 7.46 -6.98
CA GLN A 217 -4.45 8.13 -8.16
C GLN A 217 -3.44 8.34 -9.29
N HIS A 218 -2.14 8.28 -9.03
CA HIS A 218 -1.11 8.37 -10.09
C HIS A 218 -1.02 7.10 -10.95
N LEU A 219 -1.63 5.98 -10.53
CA LEU A 219 -1.64 4.68 -11.23
C LEU A 219 -2.75 4.57 -12.29
N ILE A 220 -3.38 5.70 -12.62
CA ILE A 220 -4.43 5.80 -13.63
C ILE A 220 -3.92 5.47 -15.03
N ASP A 221 -4.79 4.81 -15.80
CA ASP A 221 -4.57 4.66 -17.23
C ASP A 221 -4.91 5.96 -17.94
N ARG A 222 -3.86 6.76 -18.18
CA ARG A 222 -3.99 8.03 -18.89
C ARG A 222 -4.59 7.86 -20.28
N SER A 223 -4.51 6.69 -20.93
CA SER A 223 -5.09 6.47 -22.26
C SER A 223 -6.63 6.46 -22.25
N GLN A 224 -7.25 6.14 -21.12
CA GLN A 224 -8.72 6.15 -20.96
C GLN A 224 -9.23 7.55 -20.59
N VAL A 225 -8.47 8.28 -19.76
CA VAL A 225 -8.77 9.69 -19.44
C VAL A 225 -8.89 10.52 -20.72
N TYR A 226 -7.97 10.35 -21.68
CA TYR A 226 -8.04 11.05 -22.96
C TYR A 226 -9.25 10.69 -23.83
N LYS A 227 -9.83 9.50 -23.68
CA LYS A 227 -11.04 9.10 -24.43
C LYS A 227 -12.30 9.78 -23.88
N GLU A 228 -12.44 9.90 -22.57
CA GLU A 228 -13.55 10.65 -21.95
C GLU A 228 -13.57 12.12 -22.41
N TYR A 229 -12.40 12.76 -22.52
CA TYR A 229 -12.29 14.12 -23.03
C TYR A 229 -12.54 14.25 -24.55
N GLN A 230 -12.53 13.15 -25.31
CA GLN A 230 -12.81 13.14 -26.75
C GLN A 230 -14.21 12.61 -27.11
N SER A 231 -14.94 12.05 -26.15
CA SER A 231 -16.36 11.73 -26.30
C SER A 231 -17.15 13.02 -26.52
N THR A 232 -17.44 13.39 -27.77
CA THR A 232 -18.46 14.40 -28.05
C THR A 232 -19.80 13.90 -27.52
N PRO A 233 -20.53 14.66 -26.67
CA PRO A 233 -21.83 14.25 -26.18
C PRO A 233 -22.74 13.93 -27.37
N THR A 234 -23.45 12.81 -27.27
CA THR A 234 -24.35 12.35 -28.32
C THR A 234 -25.46 13.38 -28.54
N GLN A 235 -26.04 13.43 -29.75
CA GLN A 235 -27.17 14.35 -30.02
C GLN A 235 -28.33 14.13 -29.04
N GLN A 236 -28.53 12.90 -28.56
CA GLN A 236 -29.53 12.56 -27.56
C GLN A 236 -29.24 13.22 -26.19
N GLU A 237 -27.99 13.18 -25.70
CA GLU A 237 -27.59 13.83 -24.45
C GLU A 237 -27.66 15.37 -24.54
N ILE A 238 -27.41 15.93 -25.72
CA ILE A 238 -27.60 17.36 -26.01
C ILE A 238 -29.10 17.73 -26.02
N GLU A 239 -29.97 16.85 -26.52
CA GLU A 239 -31.42 17.08 -26.51
C GLU A 239 -32.04 16.92 -25.12
N ASP A 240 -31.57 15.95 -24.34
CA ASP A 240 -32.08 15.69 -22.99
C ASP A 240 -31.66 16.79 -22.00
N SER A 241 -30.46 17.37 -22.16
CA SER A 241 -30.03 18.54 -21.37
C SER A 241 -30.80 19.83 -21.70
N LYS A 242 -31.35 19.96 -22.93
CA LYS A 242 -32.22 21.08 -23.34
C LYS A 242 -33.65 20.96 -22.79
N ARG A 243 -34.06 19.80 -22.30
CA ARG A 243 -35.39 19.59 -21.69
C ARG A 243 -35.45 19.94 -20.20
N LEU A 244 -34.30 20.27 -19.59
CA LEU A 244 -34.16 20.58 -18.17
C LEU A 244 -34.07 22.10 -17.87
N TRP A 245 -34.26 22.98 -18.86
CA TRP A 245 -34.30 24.44 -18.73
C TRP A 245 -35.47 25.04 -19.52
#